data_AF-A0AAE2XR20-F1
#
_entry.id   AF-A0AAE2XR20-F1
#
_cell.length_a   1.000
_cell.length_b   1.000
_cell.length_c   1.000
_cell.angle_alpha   90.00
_cell.angle_beta   90.00
_cell.angle_gamma   90.00
#
_symmetry.space_group_name_H-M   'P 1'
#
loop_
_entity.id
_entity.type
_entity.pdbx_description
1 polymer ?
#
loop_
_entity_poly.entity_id
_entity_poly.type
_entity_poly.pdbx_seq_one_letter_code
_entity_poly.pdbx_strand_id
1 'polypeptide(L)'
;MFEPGFETLLSKAKEGATKFLILLLLSQTPLHGYALMKLIRNCTGGWLRSTSGNIYPLLREMEKQELVRGVWTKEESSTRKRKCYYITEKGLKELSEMLEERRRMTRAFLLLLKKSAPKIDTFFPPPFPPPFPPPFFSPSNISGLSLEEIDSLIQHLTLKKEVIEHLIQELSRMKALLEREKGEHE
;
A
#
# COMPACT_ATOMS: atom_id res chain seq x y z
N MET A 1 -10.81 -21.64 -21.01
CA MET A 1 -11.93 -21.53 -20.07
C MET A 1 -11.37 -21.94 -18.71
N PHE A 2 -11.24 -21.03 -17.75
CA PHE A 2 -10.70 -21.38 -16.42
C PHE A 2 -11.77 -22.11 -15.60
N GLU A 3 -11.38 -23.19 -14.93
CA GLU A 3 -12.23 -24.03 -14.07
C GLU A 3 -12.99 -23.21 -13.01
N PRO A 4 -14.26 -23.52 -12.68
CA PRO A 4 -15.09 -22.77 -11.72
C PRO A 4 -14.48 -22.65 -10.30
N GLY A 5 -13.54 -23.53 -9.93
CA GLY A 5 -12.79 -23.44 -8.68
C GLY A 5 -11.82 -22.25 -8.61
N PHE A 6 -11.24 -21.84 -9.74
CA PHE A 6 -10.24 -20.77 -9.78
C PHE A 6 -10.84 -19.39 -9.48
N GLU A 7 -12.02 -19.10 -10.03
CA GLU A 7 -12.77 -17.86 -9.75
C GLU A 7 -13.11 -17.72 -8.26
N THR A 8 -13.49 -18.82 -7.62
CA THR A 8 -13.81 -18.85 -6.18
C THR A 8 -12.57 -18.55 -5.34
N LEU A 9 -11.42 -19.14 -5.69
CA LEU A 9 -10.15 -18.88 -5.01
C LEU A 9 -9.68 -17.44 -5.19
N LEU A 10 -9.78 -16.90 -6.40
CA LEU A 10 -9.45 -15.51 -6.69
C LEU A 10 -10.35 -14.54 -5.93
N SER A 11 -11.65 -14.82 -5.85
CA SER A 11 -12.60 -14.02 -5.09
C SER A 11 -12.22 -13.96 -3.60
N LYS A 12 -11.99 -15.12 -2.98
CA LYS A 12 -11.55 -15.22 -1.58
C LYS A 12 -10.22 -14.50 -1.33
N ALA A 13 -9.26 -14.63 -2.24
CA ALA A 13 -7.98 -13.94 -2.15
C ALA A 13 -8.15 -12.41 -2.20
N LYS A 14 -9.02 -11.91 -3.09
CA LYS A 14 -9.34 -10.48 -3.20
C LYS A 14 -10.06 -9.95 -1.97
N GLU A 15 -10.95 -10.73 -1.39
CA GLU A 15 -11.64 -10.38 -0.14
C GLU A 15 -10.65 -10.27 1.03
N GLY A 16 -9.76 -11.27 1.20
CA GLY A 16 -8.71 -11.23 2.22
C GLY A 16 -7.71 -10.08 2.03
N ALA A 17 -7.39 -9.74 0.78
CA ALA A 17 -6.60 -8.54 0.46
C ALA A 17 -7.34 -7.25 0.81
N THR A 18 -8.65 -7.18 0.55
CA THR A 18 -9.48 -6.02 0.90
C THR A 18 -9.57 -5.84 2.41
N LYS A 19 -9.83 -6.92 3.17
CA LYS A 19 -9.86 -6.89 4.66
C LYS A 19 -8.54 -6.36 5.23
N PHE A 20 -7.42 -6.87 4.73
CA PHE A 20 -6.08 -6.42 5.12
C PHE A 20 -5.89 -4.92 4.88
N LEU A 21 -6.22 -4.43 3.68
CA LEU A 21 -6.07 -3.02 3.35
C LEU A 21 -6.99 -2.12 4.16
N ILE A 22 -8.21 -2.56 4.48
CA ILE A 22 -9.11 -1.81 5.38
C ILE A 22 -8.46 -1.64 6.75
N LEU A 23 -7.98 -2.72 7.38
CA LEU A 23 -7.32 -2.63 8.68
C LEU A 23 -6.06 -1.74 8.62
N LEU A 24 -5.25 -1.89 7.58
CA LEU A 24 -4.02 -1.10 7.39
C LEU A 24 -4.29 0.40 7.22
N LEU A 25 -5.38 0.78 6.56
CA LEU A 25 -5.78 2.18 6.40
C LEU A 25 -6.38 2.73 7.70
N LEU A 26 -7.22 1.94 8.38
CA LEU A 26 -7.86 2.34 9.64
C LEU A 26 -6.90 2.40 10.83
N SER A 27 -5.75 1.70 10.77
CA SER A 27 -4.70 1.83 11.78
C SER A 27 -3.96 3.17 11.73
N GLN A 28 -4.03 3.87 10.60
CA GLN A 28 -3.42 5.19 10.43
C GLN A 28 -4.39 6.31 10.79
N THR A 29 -5.64 6.20 10.34
CA THR A 29 -6.67 7.22 10.60
C THR A 29 -8.08 6.65 10.45
N PRO A 30 -9.07 7.10 11.23
CA PRO A 30 -10.48 6.75 11.05
C PRO A 30 -11.01 7.21 9.68
N LEU A 31 -11.75 6.35 8.98
CA LEU A 31 -12.22 6.63 7.62
C LEU A 31 -13.67 6.23 7.39
N HIS A 32 -14.33 6.94 6.49
CA HIS A 32 -15.64 6.55 5.95
C HIS A 32 -15.52 5.42 4.93
N GLY A 33 -16.57 4.60 4.80
CA GLY A 33 -16.61 3.50 3.82
C GLY A 33 -16.32 3.93 2.37
N TYR A 34 -16.81 5.10 1.96
CA TYR A 34 -16.49 5.66 0.64
C TYR A 34 -15.00 6.04 0.50
N ALA A 35 -14.41 6.63 1.54
CA ALA A 35 -12.99 6.99 1.54
C ALA A 35 -12.11 5.74 1.45
N LEU A 36 -12.42 4.69 2.22
CA LEU A 36 -11.75 3.39 2.13
C LEU A 36 -11.80 2.82 0.70
N MET A 37 -12.98 2.84 0.07
CA MET A 37 -13.15 2.36 -1.30
C MET A 37 -12.26 3.11 -2.30
N LYS A 38 -12.23 4.44 -2.21
CA LYS A 38 -11.41 5.30 -3.09
C LYS A 38 -9.93 5.06 -2.87
N LEU A 39 -9.48 4.98 -1.62
CA LEU A 39 -8.08 4.76 -1.26
C LEU A 39 -7.59 3.39 -1.73
N ILE A 40 -8.36 2.32 -1.47
CA ILE A 40 -8.03 0.94 -1.91
C ILE A 40 -7.91 0.86 -3.43
N ARG A 41 -8.86 1.45 -4.15
CA ARG A 41 -8.80 1.49 -5.62
C ARG A 41 -7.54 2.21 -6.11
N ASN A 42 -7.20 3.35 -5.51
CA ASN A 42 -6.07 4.16 -5.94
C ASN A 42 -4.72 3.49 -5.63
N CYS A 43 -4.53 2.97 -4.42
CA CYS A 43 -3.26 2.37 -4.01
C CYS A 43 -2.98 1.02 -4.71
N THR A 44 -4.01 0.36 -5.23
CA THR A 44 -3.87 -0.93 -5.95
C THR A 44 -3.82 -0.76 -7.47
N GLY A 45 -3.75 0.47 -7.99
CA GLY A 45 -3.79 0.71 -9.44
C GLY A 45 -5.09 0.20 -10.10
N GLY A 46 -6.16 0.08 -9.32
CA GLY A 46 -7.44 -0.48 -9.77
C GLY A 46 -7.50 -2.01 -9.85
N TRP A 47 -6.48 -2.74 -9.38
CA TRP A 47 -6.51 -4.21 -9.28
C TRP A 47 -7.59 -4.69 -8.31
N LEU A 48 -7.73 -4.03 -7.16
CA LEU A 48 -8.89 -4.17 -6.29
C LEU A 48 -9.91 -3.10 -6.62
N ARG A 49 -10.91 -3.49 -7.41
CA ARG A 49 -12.13 -2.71 -7.58
C ARG A 49 -13.10 -3.06 -6.45
N SER A 50 -12.83 -2.54 -5.25
CA SER A 50 -13.84 -2.57 -4.18
C SER A 50 -15.01 -1.71 -4.65
N THR A 51 -16.15 -2.32 -4.93
CA THR A 51 -17.41 -1.61 -5.18
C THR A 51 -18.14 -1.41 -3.85
N SER A 52 -19.13 -0.51 -3.83
CA SER A 52 -20.06 -0.39 -2.71
C SER A 52 -20.69 -1.74 -2.34
N GLY A 53 -20.96 -2.58 -3.33
CA GLY A 53 -21.52 -3.92 -3.16
C GLY A 53 -20.63 -4.92 -2.40
N ASN A 54 -19.32 -4.67 -2.28
CA ASN A 54 -18.40 -5.56 -1.56
C ASN A 54 -17.92 -4.94 -0.23
N ILE A 55 -17.59 -3.64 -0.24
CA ILE A 55 -16.95 -3.02 0.94
C ILE A 55 -17.89 -2.90 2.15
N TYR A 56 -19.18 -2.59 1.95
CA TYR A 56 -20.10 -2.41 3.06
C TYR A 56 -20.56 -3.73 3.71
N PRO A 57 -20.85 -4.81 2.97
CA PRO A 57 -21.00 -6.13 3.56
C PRO A 57 -19.76 -6.57 4.35
N LEU A 58 -18.56 -6.38 3.78
CA LEU A 58 -17.31 -6.74 4.45
C LEU A 58 -17.09 -5.92 5.74
N LEU A 59 -17.34 -4.61 5.71
CA LEU A 59 -17.25 -3.77 6.91
C LEU A 59 -18.25 -4.19 7.99
N ARG A 60 -19.47 -4.58 7.63
CA ARG A 60 -20.46 -5.11 8.59
C ARG A 60 -19.99 -6.41 9.23
N GLU A 61 -19.39 -7.30 8.44
CA GLU A 61 -18.82 -8.54 8.96
C GLU A 61 -17.61 -8.26 9.87
N MET A 62 -16.72 -7.35 9.47
CA MET A 62 -15.59 -6.92 10.30
C MET A 62 -16.03 -6.25 11.61
N GLU A 63 -17.15 -5.51 11.61
CA GLU A 63 -17.76 -4.98 12.84
C GLU A 63 -18.31 -6.10 13.72
N LYS A 64 -18.99 -7.09 13.14
CA LYS A 64 -19.48 -8.28 13.86
C LYS A 64 -18.34 -9.09 14.47
N GLN A 65 -17.21 -9.14 13.79
CA GLN A 65 -15.96 -9.75 14.29
C GLN A 65 -15.21 -8.84 15.28
N GLU A 66 -15.73 -7.64 15.56
CA GLU A 66 -15.14 -6.64 16.45
C GLU A 66 -13.74 -6.17 16.01
N LEU A 67 -13.39 -6.32 14.73
CA LEU A 67 -12.12 -5.85 14.18
C LEU A 67 -12.15 -4.34 13.93
N VAL A 68 -13.33 -3.81 13.66
CA VAL A 68 -13.57 -2.38 13.47
C VAL A 68 -14.83 -1.96 14.23
N ARG A 69 -14.93 -0.67 14.52
CA ARG A 69 -16.10 -0.03 15.16
C ARG A 69 -16.57 1.13 14.30
N GLY A 70 -17.82 1.11 13.86
CA GLY A 70 -18.42 2.20 13.10
C GLY A 70 -19.24 3.14 13.98
N VAL A 71 -18.96 4.43 13.90
CA VAL A 71 -19.68 5.52 14.59
C VAL A 71 -20.39 6.38 13.55
N TRP A 72 -21.69 6.62 13.73
CA TRP A 72 -22.43 7.53 12.86
C TRP A 72 -22.09 8.98 13.19
N THR A 73 -21.47 9.68 12.26
CA THR A 73 -21.15 11.11 12.37
C THR A 73 -22.15 11.94 11.56
N LYS A 74 -22.48 13.13 12.09
CA LYS A 74 -23.17 14.17 11.32
C LYS A 74 -22.09 14.97 10.58
N GLU A 75 -22.30 15.23 9.29
CA GLU A 75 -21.43 16.07 8.49
C GLU A 75 -21.86 17.52 8.72
N GLU A 76 -20.94 18.44 9.04
CA GLU A 76 -21.25 19.85 9.34
C GLU A 76 -22.01 20.55 8.19
N SER A 77 -21.82 20.07 6.96
CA SER A 77 -22.39 20.62 5.73
C SER A 77 -23.54 19.80 5.14
N SER A 78 -23.99 18.70 5.79
CA SER A 78 -25.00 17.81 5.21
C SER A 78 -25.85 17.07 6.26
N THR A 79 -27.16 16.99 6.02
CA THR A 79 -28.13 16.21 6.82
C THR A 79 -27.90 14.69 6.72
N ARG A 80 -26.99 14.23 5.87
CA ARG A 80 -26.74 12.81 5.61
C ARG A 80 -25.72 12.27 6.62
N LYS A 81 -26.18 11.41 7.52
CA LYS A 81 -25.31 10.68 8.46
C LYS A 81 -24.37 9.76 7.66
N ARG A 82 -23.07 9.80 7.97
CA ARG A 82 -22.07 8.86 7.43
C ARG A 82 -21.49 8.04 8.56
N LYS A 83 -21.22 6.75 8.31
CA LYS A 83 -20.53 5.90 9.29
C LYS A 83 -19.03 6.09 9.12
N CYS A 84 -18.35 6.53 10.17
CA CYS A 84 -16.90 6.57 10.27
C CYS A 84 -16.42 5.31 10.99
N TYR A 85 -15.45 4.60 10.43
CA TYR A 85 -14.92 3.36 11.01
C TYR A 85 -13.59 3.62 11.71
N TYR A 86 -13.40 2.93 12.82
CA TYR A 86 -12.21 2.94 13.65
C TYR A 86 -11.70 1.50 13.78
N ILE A 87 -10.39 1.29 13.75
CA ILE A 87 -9.83 -0.01 14.11
C ILE A 87 -9.98 -0.24 15.62
N THR A 88 -10.20 -1.48 16.03
CA THR A 88 -10.21 -1.86 17.46
C THR A 88 -8.86 -2.46 17.86
N GLU A 89 -8.65 -2.70 19.16
CA GLU A 89 -7.47 -3.45 19.62
C GLU A 89 -7.39 -4.86 19.02
N LYS A 90 -8.54 -5.54 18.88
CA LYS A 90 -8.63 -6.84 18.22
C LYS A 90 -8.26 -6.74 16.74
N GLY A 91 -8.73 -5.69 16.06
CA GLY A 91 -8.35 -5.39 14.68
C GLY A 91 -6.86 -5.11 14.50
N LEU A 92 -6.22 -4.42 15.46
CA LEU A 92 -4.78 -4.19 15.46
C LEU A 92 -3.98 -5.48 15.63
N LYS A 93 -4.41 -6.39 16.52
CA LYS A 93 -3.80 -7.71 16.68
C LYS A 93 -3.90 -8.53 15.40
N GLU A 94 -5.10 -8.63 14.82
CA GLU A 94 -5.32 -9.29 13.52
C GLU A 94 -4.43 -8.68 12.43
N LEU A 95 -4.33 -7.34 12.34
CA LEU A 95 -3.47 -6.68 11.37
C LEU A 95 -1.99 -7.07 11.54
N SER A 96 -1.50 -7.16 12.78
CA SER A 96 -0.14 -7.58 13.08
C SER A 96 0.14 -9.00 12.57
N GLU A 97 -0.76 -9.95 12.85
CA GLU A 97 -0.64 -11.34 12.39
C GLU A 97 -0.68 -11.43 10.86
N MET A 98 -1.59 -10.69 10.22
CA MET A 98 -1.67 -10.62 8.76
C MET A 98 -0.42 -10.01 8.13
N LEU A 99 0.20 -9.01 8.78
CA LEU A 99 1.45 -8.39 8.31
C LEU A 99 2.61 -9.39 8.36
N GLU A 100 2.75 -10.13 9.45
CA GLU A 100 3.78 -11.16 9.59
C GLU A 100 3.63 -12.25 8.53
N GLU A 101 2.40 -12.76 8.35
CA GLU A 101 2.11 -13.80 7.37
C GLU A 101 2.41 -13.33 5.95
N ARG A 102 1.97 -12.11 5.59
CA ARG A 102 2.29 -11.51 4.29
C ARG A 102 3.78 -11.33 4.10
N ARG A 103 4.51 -10.88 5.13
CA ARG A 103 5.96 -10.71 5.07
C ARG A 103 6.66 -12.05 4.81
N ARG A 104 6.25 -13.12 5.49
CA ARG A 104 6.77 -14.49 5.27
C ARG A 104 6.51 -14.95 3.84
N MET A 105 5.27 -14.82 3.38
CA MET A 105 4.84 -15.23 2.04
C MET A 105 5.58 -14.45 0.94
N THR A 106 5.61 -13.12 1.02
CA THR A 106 6.31 -12.27 0.05
C THR A 106 7.80 -12.59 0.03
N ARG A 107 8.44 -12.79 1.20
CA ARG A 107 9.85 -13.16 1.27
C ARG A 107 10.12 -14.51 0.59
N ALA A 108 9.34 -15.54 0.90
CA ALA A 108 9.48 -16.86 0.30
C ALA A 108 9.31 -16.80 -1.23
N PHE A 109 8.29 -16.07 -1.69
CA PHE A 109 8.02 -15.88 -3.12
C PHE A 109 9.17 -15.15 -3.82
N LEU A 110 9.65 -14.03 -3.26
CA LEU A 110 10.78 -13.29 -3.82
C LEU A 110 12.06 -14.13 -3.88
N LEU A 111 12.34 -14.96 -2.87
CA LEU A 111 13.49 -15.87 -2.88
C LEU A 111 13.37 -16.91 -3.99
N LEU A 112 12.19 -17.50 -4.17
CA LEU A 112 11.92 -18.45 -5.25
C LEU A 112 12.08 -17.79 -6.62
N LEU A 113 11.49 -16.61 -6.81
CA LEU A 113 11.59 -15.85 -8.05
C LEU A 113 13.04 -15.50 -8.40
N LYS A 114 13.83 -15.03 -7.43
CA LYS A 114 15.26 -14.76 -7.63
C LYS A 114 16.03 -16.00 -8.03
N LYS A 115 15.70 -17.17 -7.46
CA LYS A 115 16.36 -18.44 -7.78
C LYS A 115 15.96 -18.97 -9.16
N SER A 116 14.69 -18.83 -9.55
CA SER A 116 14.13 -19.46 -10.76
C SER A 116 14.12 -18.56 -12.00
N ALA A 117 14.17 -17.24 -11.82
CA ALA A 117 14.16 -16.26 -12.90
C ALA A 117 15.15 -15.11 -12.59
N PRO A 118 16.47 -15.30 -12.84
CA PRO A 118 17.48 -14.28 -12.56
C PRO A 118 17.29 -12.97 -13.34
N LYS A 119 16.42 -12.95 -14.36
CA LYS A 119 16.01 -11.76 -15.13
C LYS A 119 14.64 -11.22 -14.73
N ILE A 120 14.06 -11.59 -13.59
CA ILE A 120 12.66 -11.22 -13.30
C ILE A 120 12.41 -9.71 -13.20
N ASP A 121 13.44 -8.94 -12.88
CA ASP A 121 13.41 -7.47 -12.89
C ASP A 121 13.09 -6.90 -14.28
N THR A 122 13.26 -7.68 -15.37
CA THR A 122 12.83 -7.29 -16.72
C THR A 122 11.35 -7.51 -16.97
N PHE A 123 10.69 -8.40 -16.21
CA PHE A 123 9.26 -8.70 -16.33
C PHE A 123 8.39 -7.85 -15.40
N PHE A 124 8.94 -7.48 -14.24
CA PHE A 124 8.37 -6.52 -13.31
C PHE A 124 9.32 -5.33 -13.23
N PRO A 125 9.29 -4.38 -14.19
CA PRO A 125 10.02 -3.14 -14.02
C PRO A 125 9.63 -2.55 -12.66
N PRO A 126 10.58 -1.96 -11.91
CA PRO A 126 10.27 -1.40 -10.60
C PRO A 126 9.04 -0.50 -10.74
N PRO A 127 8.01 -0.64 -9.90
CA PRO A 127 6.82 0.20 -9.98
C PRO A 127 7.23 1.57 -9.45
N PHE A 128 7.91 2.35 -10.29
CA PHE A 128 8.19 3.73 -10.01
C PHE A 128 7.64 4.64 -11.10
N PRO A 129 6.84 5.66 -10.71
CA PRO A 129 6.35 5.89 -9.34
C PRO A 129 5.05 5.09 -9.05
N PRO A 130 4.78 4.64 -7.79
CA PRO A 130 3.38 4.53 -7.34
C PRO A 130 2.70 5.89 -7.60
N PRO A 131 1.35 6.00 -7.71
CA PRO A 131 0.70 7.30 -7.96
C PRO A 131 1.22 8.32 -6.95
N PHE A 132 2.18 9.13 -7.40
CA PHE A 132 2.80 10.16 -6.60
C PHE A 132 2.05 11.44 -6.94
N PRO A 133 1.59 12.16 -5.92
CA PRO A 133 1.94 11.91 -4.53
C PRO A 133 0.92 10.97 -3.83
N PRO A 134 1.31 10.20 -2.79
CA PRO A 134 0.39 9.34 -2.01
C PRO A 134 -0.87 10.10 -1.59
N PRO A 135 -2.04 9.46 -1.35
CA PRO A 135 -3.29 10.18 -1.07
C PRO A 135 -3.20 11.21 0.07
N PHE A 136 -2.30 11.05 1.05
CA PHE A 136 -2.05 12.02 2.12
C PHE A 136 -1.44 13.36 1.63
N PHE A 137 -0.80 13.37 0.46
CA PHE A 137 -0.27 14.57 -0.20
C PHE A 137 -1.28 15.25 -1.14
N SER A 138 -2.54 14.79 -1.15
CA SER A 138 -3.62 15.53 -1.82
C SER A 138 -3.87 16.84 -1.06
N PRO A 139 -4.05 18.00 -1.73
CA PRO A 139 -4.35 19.27 -1.07
C PRO A 139 -5.54 19.21 -0.09
N SER A 140 -6.46 18.29 -0.33
CA SER A 140 -7.62 18.01 0.51
C SER A 140 -7.34 17.25 1.82
N ASN A 141 -6.12 16.75 2.05
CA ASN A 141 -5.71 16.01 3.26
C ASN A 141 -4.68 16.80 4.12
N ILE A 142 -4.32 18.03 3.73
CA ILE A 142 -3.35 18.90 4.43
C ILE A 142 -3.89 19.43 5.78
N SER A 143 -5.20 19.32 6.02
CA SER A 143 -5.89 19.90 7.18
C SER A 143 -5.48 19.34 8.56
N GLY A 144 -4.57 18.36 8.62
CA GLY A 144 -4.10 17.73 9.86
C GLY A 144 -2.59 17.75 10.10
N LEU A 145 -1.80 18.44 9.27
CA LEU A 145 -0.34 18.56 9.45
C LEU A 145 0.02 20.01 9.81
N SER A 146 0.89 20.17 10.80
CA SER A 146 1.54 21.44 11.10
C SER A 146 2.61 21.77 10.04
N LEU A 147 2.92 23.07 9.89
CA LEU A 147 3.99 23.52 8.97
C LEU A 147 5.35 22.89 9.35
N GLU A 148 5.60 22.72 10.64
CA GLU A 148 6.83 22.12 11.18
C GLU A 148 7.01 20.65 10.75
N GLU A 149 5.93 19.87 10.74
CA GLU A 149 5.95 18.47 10.27
C GLU A 149 6.22 18.38 8.77
N ILE A 150 5.69 19.32 7.99
CA ILE A 150 5.91 19.40 6.54
C ILE A 150 7.37 19.75 6.25
N ASP A 151 7.91 20.75 6.96
CA ASP A 151 9.31 21.18 6.78
C ASP A 151 10.29 20.07 7.18
N SER A 152 10.02 19.36 8.29
CA SER A 152 10.82 18.19 8.70
C SER A 152 10.81 17.08 7.65
N LEU A 153 9.65 16.81 7.04
CA LEU A 153 9.53 15.81 5.97
C LEU A 153 10.28 16.23 4.70
N ILE A 154 10.19 17.50 4.31
CA ILE A 154 10.95 18.07 3.19
C ILE A 154 12.45 17.92 3.44
N GLN A 155 12.94 18.25 4.63
CA GLN A 155 14.34 18.10 5.01
C GLN A 155 14.78 16.63 4.91
N HIS A 156 14.01 15.70 5.49
CA HIS A 156 14.34 14.27 5.47
C HIS A 156 14.41 13.69 4.05
N LEU A 157 13.45 14.07 3.19
CA LEU A 157 13.42 13.63 1.79
C LEU A 157 14.57 14.24 0.97
N THR A 158 14.93 15.49 1.24
CA THR A 158 16.07 16.16 0.59
C THR A 158 17.37 15.45 0.94
N LEU A 159 17.59 15.11 2.21
CA LEU A 159 18.78 14.40 2.65
C LEU A 159 18.87 12.99 2.05
N LYS A 160 17.74 12.28 1.95
CA LYS A 160 17.68 10.99 1.24
C LYS A 160 17.99 11.11 -0.25
N LYS A 161 17.53 12.17 -0.91
CA LYS A 161 17.83 12.44 -2.31
C LYS A 161 19.34 12.62 -2.52
N GLU A 162 19.99 13.43 -1.70
CA GLU A 162 21.44 13.66 -1.77
C GLU A 162 22.25 12.36 -1.62
N VAL A 163 21.87 11.51 -0.65
CA VAL A 163 22.50 10.19 -0.46
C VAL A 163 22.35 9.31 -1.70
N ILE A 164 21.15 9.28 -2.29
CA ILE A 164 20.89 8.49 -3.51
C ILE A 164 21.71 9.03 -4.68
N GLU A 165 21.79 10.34 -4.86
CA GLU A 165 22.60 10.98 -5.92
C GLU A 165 24.08 10.62 -5.77
N HIS A 166 24.61 10.63 -4.54
CA HIS A 166 25.98 10.19 -4.27
C HIS A 166 26.21 8.72 -4.62
N LEU A 167 25.30 7.82 -4.20
CA LEU A 167 25.39 6.39 -4.53
C LEU A 167 25.37 6.15 -6.04
N ILE A 168 24.55 6.89 -6.79
CA ILE A 168 24.49 6.81 -8.26
C ILE A 168 25.82 7.25 -8.89
N GLN A 169 26.45 8.32 -8.38
CA GLN A 169 27.77 8.75 -8.84
C GLN A 169 28.85 7.69 -8.61
N GLU A 170 28.88 7.07 -7.43
CA GLU A 170 29.84 6.02 -7.11
C GLU A 170 29.65 4.77 -7.98
N LEU A 171 28.41 4.34 -8.18
CA LEU A 171 28.10 3.25 -9.11
C LEU A 171 28.53 3.57 -10.55
N SER A 172 28.37 4.82 -10.98
CA SER A 172 28.81 5.26 -12.31
C SER A 172 30.34 5.25 -12.45
N ARG A 173 31.07 5.64 -11.40
CA ARG A 173 32.54 5.56 -11.35
C ARG A 173 33.02 4.11 -11.43
N MET A 174 32.47 3.23 -10.60
CA MET A 174 32.80 1.80 -10.61
C MET A 174 32.54 1.17 -11.98
N LYS A 175 31.42 1.52 -12.63
CA LYS A 175 31.11 1.06 -13.98
C LYS A 175 32.18 1.49 -14.99
N ALA A 176 32.60 2.76 -14.97
CA ALA A 176 33.60 3.28 -15.90
C ALA A 176 34.98 2.61 -15.73
N LEU A 177 35.35 2.22 -14.50
CA LEU A 177 36.58 1.46 -14.25
C LEU A 177 36.51 0.06 -14.85
N LEU A 178 35.39 -0.65 -14.64
CA LEU A 178 35.17 -2.00 -15.20
C LEU A 178 35.13 -2.01 -16.74
N GLU A 179 34.62 -0.95 -17.37
CA GLU A 179 34.64 -0.82 -18.84
C GLU A 179 36.05 -0.61 -19.39
N ARG A 180 36.92 0.10 -18.65
CA ARG A 180 38.34 0.29 -19.03
C ARG A 180 39.13 -1.00 -18.90
N GLU A 181 38.99 -1.73 -17.80
CA GLU A 181 39.67 -3.02 -17.59
C GLU A 181 39.26 -4.08 -18.64
N LYS A 182 38.03 -4.04 -19.14
CA LYS A 182 37.58 -4.93 -20.22
C LYS A 182 38.12 -4.55 -21.60
N GLY A 183 38.37 -3.26 -21.85
CA GLY A 183 38.92 -2.77 -23.12
C GLY A 183 40.44 -2.93 -23.26
N GLU A 184 41.15 -3.21 -22.17
CA GLU A 184 42.61 -3.48 -22.17
C GLU A 184 42.95 -4.97 -22.44
N HIS A 185 41.94 -5.84 -22.50
CA HIS A 185 42.09 -7.28 -22.72
C HIS A 185 41.52 -7.79 -24.07
N GLU A 186 41.11 -6.90 -24.97
CA GLU A 186 40.80 -7.18 -26.39
C GLU A 186 41.90 -6.62 -27.30
#